data_AF-A0A0N4XXH7-F1
#
_entry.id   AF-A0A0N4XXH7-F1
#
_cell.length_a   1.000
_cell.length_b   1.000
_cell.length_c   1.000
_cell.angle_alpha   90.00
_cell.angle_beta   90.00
_cell.angle_gamma   90.00
#
_symmetry.space_group_name_H-M   'P 1'
#
loop_
_entity.id
_entity.type
_entity.pdbx_description
1 polymer ?
#
loop_
_entity_poly.entity_id
_entity_poly.type
_entity_poly.pdbx_seq_one_letter_code
_entity_poly.pdbx_strand_id
1 'polypeptide(L)'
;MEALQMELIAKGLYKNIALTSIYPYFVKTGFIENLEEPFSTFYDVIPVEKCSFEIVDAVLKEKQSHFIPGAIGTLCVYLKW
;
A
#
# COMPACT_ATOMS: atom_id res chain seq x y z
N MET A 1 -0.26 -6.37 -10.82
CA MET A 1 -0.35 -4.92 -11.12
C MET A 1 0.83 -4.40 -11.92
N GLU A 2 2.06 -4.87 -11.69
CA GLU A 2 3.23 -4.49 -12.51
C GLU A 2 3.07 -4.80 -14.01
N ALA A 3 2.48 -5.95 -14.35
CA ALA A 3 2.19 -6.31 -15.75
C ALA A 3 1.26 -5.28 -16.44
N LEU A 4 0.20 -4.82 -15.75
CA LEU A 4 -0.71 -3.80 -16.27
C LEU A 4 0.02 -2.47 -16.52
N GLN A 5 0.95 -2.11 -15.63
CA GLN A 5 1.75 -0.90 -15.81
C GLN A 5 2.65 -1.02 -17.05
N MET A 6 3.30 -2.18 -17.26
CA MET A 6 4.10 -2.44 -18.45
C MET A 6 3.26 -2.40 -19.73
N GLU A 7 2.02 -2.89 -19.69
CA GLU A 7 1.08 -2.80 -20.81
C GLU A 7 0.71 -1.35 -21.15
N LEU A 8 0.45 -0.51 -20.15
CA LEU A 8 0.16 0.91 -20.35
C LEU A 8 1.35 1.67 -20.95
N ILE A 9 2.58 1.31 -20.53
CA ILE A 9 3.81 1.83 -21.11
C ILE A 9 3.94 1.39 -22.57
N ALA A 10 3.73 0.10 -22.86
CA ALA A 10 3.81 -0.45 -24.21
C ALA A 10 2.78 0.18 -25.16
N LYS A 11 1.61 0.57 -24.66
CA LYS A 11 0.55 1.26 -25.41
C LYS A 11 0.75 2.79 -25.51
N GLY A 12 1.81 3.35 -24.91
CA GLY A 12 2.08 4.78 -24.92
C GLY A 12 1.13 5.63 -24.06
N LEU A 13 0.34 4.99 -23.19
CA LEU A 13 -0.67 5.65 -22.34
C LEU A 13 -0.12 6.11 -20.98
N TYR A 14 1.16 5.84 -20.70
CA TYR A 14 1.82 6.16 -19.43
C TYR A 14 1.80 7.65 -19.04
N LYS A 15 1.61 8.57 -20.01
CA LYS A 15 1.49 10.01 -19.74
C LYS A 15 0.10 10.45 -19.27
N ASN A 16 -0.92 9.64 -19.55
CA ASN A 16 -2.31 9.98 -19.30
C ASN A 16 -2.91 9.15 -18.14
N ILE A 17 -2.31 8.00 -17.83
CA ILE A 17 -2.80 7.07 -16.82
C ILE A 17 -1.65 6.75 -15.86
N ALA A 18 -1.74 7.29 -14.65
CA ALA A 18 -0.88 6.92 -13.53
C ALA A 18 -1.51 5.76 -12.75
N LEU A 19 -0.67 4.79 -12.35
CA LEU A 19 -1.07 3.69 -11.49
C LEU A 19 -0.32 3.80 -10.16
N THR A 20 -1.06 3.65 -9.05
CA THR A 20 -0.51 3.63 -7.70
C THR A 20 -0.86 2.29 -7.05
N SER A 21 0.15 1.51 -6.72
CA SER A 21 0.00 0.26 -5.97
C SER A 21 0.12 0.53 -4.48
N ILE A 22 -0.87 0.11 -3.71
CA ILE A 22 -0.96 0.40 -2.28
C ILE A 22 -0.87 -0.92 -1.52
N TYR A 23 0.02 -0.97 -0.54
CA TYR A 23 0.30 -2.14 0.26
C TYR A 23 0.07 -1.83 1.74
N PRO A 24 -1.20 -1.87 2.20
CA PRO A 24 -1.51 -1.78 3.62
C PRO A 24 -1.19 -3.11 4.31
N TYR A 25 -0.58 -3.05 5.50
CA TYR A 25 -0.24 -4.23 6.28
C TYR A 25 -1.45 -4.80 7.04
N PHE A 26 -1.90 -4.09 8.10
CA PHE A 26 -3.14 -4.40 8.80
C PHE A 26 -3.94 -3.14 9.07
N VAL A 27 -5.21 -3.13 8.66
CA VAL A 27 -6.12 -1.99 8.82
C VAL A 27 -7.33 -2.43 9.63
N LYS A 28 -7.69 -1.65 10.65
CA LYS A 28 -8.85 -1.92 11.51
C LYS A 28 -10.16 -1.59 10.77
N THR A 29 -10.55 -2.43 9.82
CA THR A 29 -11.83 -2.28 9.12
C THR A 29 -13.00 -2.81 9.96
N GLY A 30 -14.24 -2.52 9.57
CA GLY A 30 -15.44 -3.06 10.21
C GLY A 30 -15.54 -4.60 10.19
N PHE A 31 -14.73 -5.28 9.37
CA PHE A 31 -14.63 -6.75 9.35
C PHE A 31 -13.68 -7.31 10.41
N ILE A 32 -12.93 -6.44 11.09
CA ILE A 32 -11.79 -6.74 11.95
C ILE A 32 -12.06 -6.30 13.41
N GLU A 33 -13.32 -5.96 13.75
CA GLU A 33 -13.68 -5.39 15.05
C GLU A 33 -13.48 -6.33 16.26
N ASN A 34 -13.48 -7.65 16.03
CA ASN A 34 -13.41 -8.69 17.07
C ASN A 34 -12.15 -9.58 16.95
N LEU A 35 -11.00 -8.94 16.75
CA LEU A 35 -9.71 -9.63 16.70
C LEU A 35 -9.20 -9.88 18.14
N GLU A 36 -9.46 -11.09 18.69
CA GLU A 36 -9.08 -11.50 20.06
C GLU A 36 -7.58 -11.83 20.24
N GLU A 37 -6.79 -11.88 19.18
CA GLU A 37 -5.36 -12.26 19.21
C GLU A 37 -4.43 -11.09 18.83
N PRO A 38 -3.14 -11.09 19.22
CA PRO A 38 -2.19 -10.07 18.76
C PRO A 38 -1.75 -10.37 17.32
N PHE A 39 -2.33 -9.66 16.33
CA PHE A 39 -2.13 -9.97 14.90
C PHE A 39 -0.78 -9.54 14.32
N SER A 40 -0.02 -8.71 15.05
CA SER A 40 1.34 -8.37 14.64
C SER A 40 2.26 -8.28 15.85
N THR A 41 3.40 -8.94 15.76
CA THR A 41 4.47 -8.88 16.76
C THR A 41 5.27 -7.57 16.67
N PHE A 42 5.21 -6.86 15.54
CA PHE A 42 6.13 -5.75 15.23
C PHE A 42 5.44 -4.43 14.86
N TYR A 43 4.16 -4.44 14.45
CA TYR A 43 3.46 -3.23 13.98
C TYR A 43 2.02 -3.15 14.48
N ASP A 44 1.63 -1.99 15.00
CA ASP A 44 0.25 -1.75 15.40
C ASP A 44 -0.72 -1.80 14.21
N VAL A 45 -1.97 -2.16 14.52
CA VAL A 45 -3.08 -2.13 13.55
C VAL A 45 -3.39 -0.68 13.18
N ILE A 46 -3.44 -0.40 11.88
CA ILE A 46 -3.60 0.94 11.34
C ILE A 46 -5.09 1.34 11.38
N PRO A 47 -5.45 2.52 11.90
CA PRO A 47 -6.83 3.00 11.81
C PRO A 47 -7.20 3.34 10.36
N VAL A 48 -8.47 3.12 10.00
CA VAL A 48 -8.96 3.30 8.62
C VAL A 48 -8.73 4.73 8.13
N GLU A 49 -8.95 5.71 9.00
CA GLU A 49 -8.81 7.13 8.68
C GLU A 49 -7.38 7.44 8.22
N LYS A 50 -6.39 6.93 8.97
CA LYS A 50 -4.96 7.11 8.61
C LYS A 50 -4.63 6.39 7.31
N CYS A 51 -5.10 5.15 7.14
CA CYS A 51 -4.86 4.41 5.91
C CYS A 51 -5.46 5.14 4.71
N SER A 52 -6.69 5.65 4.82
CA SER A 52 -7.37 6.37 3.74
C SER A 52 -6.65 7.67 3.38
N PHE A 53 -6.14 8.41 4.37
CA PHE A 53 -5.36 9.63 4.15
C PHE A 53 -4.07 9.34 3.39
N GLU A 54 -3.32 8.32 3.80
CA GLU A 54 -2.07 7.93 3.13
C GLU A 54 -2.31 7.41 1.70
N ILE A 55 -3.42 6.72 1.46
CA ILE A 55 -3.85 6.29 0.12
C ILE A 55 -4.04 7.50 -0.79
N VAL A 56 -4.83 8.49 -0.33
CA VAL A 56 -5.11 9.70 -1.12
C VAL A 56 -3.82 10.49 -1.37
N ASP A 57 -2.98 10.65 -0.35
CA ASP A 57 -1.67 11.33 -0.49
C ASP A 57 -0.75 10.62 -1.49
N ALA A 58 -0.73 9.28 -1.50
CA ALA A 58 0.07 8.51 -2.43
C ALA A 58 -0.41 8.67 -3.89
N VAL A 59 -1.73 8.70 -4.10
CA VAL A 59 -2.33 8.91 -5.42
C VAL A 59 -2.05 10.34 -5.92
N LEU A 60 -2.22 11.35 -5.07
CA LEU A 60 -1.95 12.75 -5.42
C LEU A 60 -0.48 13.01 -5.78
N LYS A 61 0.43 12.22 -5.23
CA LYS A 61 1.88 12.28 -5.52
C LYS A 61 2.30 11.35 -6.67
N GLU A 62 1.35 10.69 -7.33
CA GLU A 62 1.60 9.73 -8.41
C GLU A 62 2.65 8.67 -8.03
N LYS A 63 2.65 8.23 -6.77
CA LYS A 63 3.59 7.20 -6.33
C LYS A 63 3.28 5.89 -7.05
N GLN A 64 4.30 5.22 -7.57
CA GLN A 64 4.14 3.90 -8.19
C GLN A 64 3.76 2.82 -7.15
N SER A 65 4.42 2.85 -5.99
CA SER A 65 4.24 1.92 -4.88
C SER A 65 4.25 2.66 -3.55
N HIS A 66 3.28 2.38 -2.67
CA HIS A 66 3.21 2.97 -1.33
C HIS A 66 2.86 1.91 -0.28
N PHE A 67 3.70 1.77 0.75
CA PHE A 67 3.51 0.83 1.85
C PHE A 67 2.94 1.56 3.07
N ILE A 68 2.03 0.92 3.79
CA ILE A 68 1.39 1.48 5.00
C ILE A 68 1.46 0.43 6.12
N PRO A 69 2.21 0.66 7.21
CA PRO A 69 3.13 1.77 7.44
C PRO A 69 4.37 1.72 6.53
N GLY A 70 4.91 2.89 6.16
CA GLY A 70 6.06 2.99 5.25
C GLY A 70 7.34 2.25 5.70
N ALA A 71 7.50 2.04 7.01
CA ALA A 71 8.61 1.28 7.59
C ALA A 71 8.61 -0.21 7.19
N ILE A 72 7.48 -0.77 6.75
CA ILE A 72 7.44 -2.14 6.23
C ILE A 72 8.13 -2.24 4.88
N GLY A 73 8.08 -1.17 4.08
CA GLY A 73 8.74 -1.15 2.77
C GLY A 73 10.25 -1.42 2.89
N THR A 74 10.92 -0.86 3.90
CA THR A 74 12.34 -1.13 4.14
C THR A 74 12.56 -2.56 4.60
N LEU A 75 11.75 -3.06 5.54
CA LEU A 75 11.82 -4.44 6.03
C LEU A 75 11.66 -5.46 4.88
N CYS A 76 10.69 -5.24 3.99
CA CYS A 76 10.47 -6.07 2.81
C CYS A 76 11.65 -6.03 1.82
N VAL A 77 12.35 -4.89 1.68
CA VAL A 77 13.54 -4.80 0.81
C VAL A 77 14.73 -5.52 1.44
N TYR A 78 14.94 -5.38 2.75
CA TYR A 78 16.05 -6.03 3.46
C TYR A 78 15.88 -7.54 3.62
N LEU A 79 14.65 -8.04 3.73
CA LEU A 79 14.34 -9.47 3.83
C LEU A 79 14.21 -10.18 2.47
N LYS A 80 14.37 -9.49 1.35
CA LYS A 80 14.28 -10.08 -0.01
C LYS A 80 15.54 -10.90 -0.41
N TRP A 81 16.47 -11.12 0.51
CA TRP A 81 17.70 -11.88 0.30
C TRP A 81 17.47 -13.39 0.41
#